data_AF-A0A925N264-F1
#
_entry.id   AF-A0A925N264-F1
#
_cell.length_a   1.000
_cell.length_b   1.000
_cell.length_c   1.000
_cell.angle_alpha   90.00
_cell.angle_beta   90.00
_cell.angle_gamma   90.00
#
_symmetry.space_group_name_H-M   'P 1'
#
loop_
_entity.id
_entity.type
_entity.pdbx_description
1 polymer ?
#
loop_
_entity_poly.entity_id
_entity_poly.type
_entity_poly.pdbx_seq_one_letter_code
_entity_poly.pdbx_strand_id
1 'polypeptide(L)'
;MRQPSGLQRHGRLIGDLLVVTILVAVTSWLSLTLTRSPSGIASVWVANALLAGWLLSRPTRSWPGYVAAGLFAYILARELAGDPFAYACVASIANLVEVLLVAGFIRHWVPDIGDPKKWLTLGRVATLSTLAACAVSGLIASAAASIVAGDRLLTFMVWYPAHVIGMVVVGTLTLVVHREGFGLLGRPGRRLDFAFNMLLIAIVVGAIFSQNTFPLLFMAFPPLLWAAYRHRFAGVVGGTAILTLISGIATALGHGPAMLSGSVGETGRTFLLQVFIGAACVLTFPVALIMADLSRLNARLRDREARYRMLADYSQDVVVRMRMDGERLYVSPSAKDVLGWEPDELLNSRWDLLHPDDVAEQKSAMANLLAAGIPTSAKYRFRHKDGRYLWVEAVMRLIPSMDRDGGMDIIYAGRDISKRVAAEEALEASRLELETLARVDSLTNLANRRQFDERLLLALERSRRQLLPIALIYLDIDHFKQINDSFGHAAGDAVLKDFARRLVACVRAGDLVARLGGDEFAVLIEDAATAQVAEVIARKLLDTMNQDVVIDGVNVPVTSSIGIAFSASATNDKTLMSFADQALYAAKAAGRNTYRLAPLQ
;
A
#
# COMPACT_ATOMS: atom_id res chain seq x y z
N MET A 1 24.24 19.53 -16.03
CA MET A 1 24.69 20.78 -15.37
C MET A 1 26.21 20.82 -15.41
N ARG A 2 26.82 21.77 -16.14
CA ARG A 2 28.29 21.92 -16.20
C ARG A 2 28.82 22.30 -14.81
N GLN A 3 29.79 21.55 -14.28
CA GLN A 3 30.46 21.94 -13.03
C GLN A 3 31.17 23.29 -13.23
N PRO A 4 31.01 24.26 -12.32
CA PRO A 4 31.65 25.57 -12.45
C PRO A 4 33.17 25.44 -12.41
N SER A 5 33.86 26.16 -13.29
CA SER A 5 35.32 26.18 -13.42
C SER A 5 36.01 26.69 -12.15
N GLY A 6 37.28 26.31 -11.93
CA GLY A 6 38.05 26.67 -10.73
C GLY A 6 38.08 28.17 -10.42
N LEU A 7 38.09 29.02 -11.45
CA LEU A 7 38.03 30.49 -11.33
C LEU A 7 36.66 31.00 -10.82
N GLN A 8 35.55 30.39 -11.24
CA GLN A 8 34.21 30.73 -10.75
C GLN A 8 33.98 30.32 -9.30
N ARG A 9 34.63 29.23 -8.84
CA ARG A 9 34.60 28.82 -7.42
C ARG A 9 35.39 29.79 -6.53
N HIS A 10 36.54 30.26 -6.98
CA HIS A 10 37.35 31.24 -6.22
C HIS A 10 36.68 32.62 -6.15
N GLY A 11 36.12 33.12 -7.26
CA GLY A 11 35.38 34.39 -7.27
C GLY A 11 34.14 34.38 -6.36
N ARG A 12 33.41 33.26 -6.29
CA ARG A 12 32.28 33.10 -5.35
C ARG A 12 32.72 33.02 -3.89
N LEU A 13 33.85 32.37 -3.60
CA LEU A 13 34.39 32.29 -2.23
C LEU A 13 34.84 33.66 -1.71
N ILE A 14 35.50 34.46 -2.56
CA ILE A 14 35.92 35.83 -2.20
C ILE A 14 34.70 36.73 -1.98
N GLY A 15 33.69 36.64 -2.86
CA GLY A 15 32.43 37.35 -2.67
C GLY A 15 31.71 36.95 -1.38
N ASP A 16 31.60 35.64 -1.10
CA ASP A 16 30.99 35.12 0.13
C ASP A 16 31.74 35.59 1.39
N LEU A 17 33.07 35.60 1.38
CA LEU A 17 33.89 36.09 2.50
C LEU A 17 33.65 37.57 2.76
N LEU A 18 33.63 38.39 1.70
CA LEU A 18 33.42 39.83 1.81
C LEU A 18 32.03 40.15 2.37
N VAL A 19 30.98 39.43 1.93
CA VAL A 19 29.63 39.59 2.47
C VAL A 19 29.60 39.27 3.96
N VAL A 20 30.20 38.15 4.39
CA VAL A 20 30.22 37.78 5.81
C VAL A 20 30.99 38.79 6.64
N THR A 21 32.16 39.23 6.18
CA THR A 21 32.96 40.24 6.89
C THR A 21 32.16 41.52 7.09
N ILE A 22 31.53 42.04 6.04
CA ILE A 22 30.71 43.26 6.15
C ILE A 22 29.54 43.03 7.10
N LEU A 23 28.82 41.92 6.96
CA LEU A 23 27.63 41.64 7.73
C LEU A 23 27.95 41.47 9.22
N VAL A 24 29.02 40.74 9.56
CA VAL A 24 29.51 40.59 10.94
C VAL A 24 30.03 41.91 11.50
N ALA A 25 30.79 42.69 10.71
CA ALA A 25 31.32 43.98 11.15
C ALA A 25 30.19 44.99 11.42
N VAL A 26 29.25 45.14 10.50
CA VAL A 26 28.10 46.06 10.61
C VAL A 26 27.21 45.67 11.79
N THR A 27 26.86 44.39 11.93
CA THR A 27 26.02 43.96 13.05
C THR A 27 26.71 44.06 14.40
N SER A 28 28.02 43.79 14.47
CA SER A 28 28.81 44.00 15.69
C SER A 28 28.89 45.48 16.06
N TRP A 29 29.15 46.35 15.07
CA TRP A 29 29.22 47.79 15.28
C TRP A 29 27.86 48.38 15.68
N LEU A 30 26.76 47.94 15.05
CA LEU A 30 25.41 48.34 15.43
C LEU A 30 25.07 47.89 16.85
N SER A 31 25.38 46.65 17.25
CA SER A 31 25.20 46.20 18.64
C SER A 31 26.00 47.07 19.62
N LEU A 32 27.24 47.43 19.29
CA LEU A 32 28.10 48.26 20.14
C LEU A 32 27.73 49.75 20.15
N THR A 33 27.05 50.27 19.13
CA THR A 33 26.69 51.70 19.06
C THR A 33 25.28 51.97 19.55
N LEU A 34 24.33 51.09 19.23
CA LEU A 34 22.92 51.29 19.56
C LEU A 34 22.52 50.75 20.93
N THR A 35 23.25 49.76 21.45
CA THR A 35 22.80 49.00 22.63
C THR A 35 23.84 48.89 23.74
N ARG A 36 24.92 49.67 23.67
CA ARG A 36 26.01 49.64 24.63
C ARG A 36 25.67 50.42 25.89
N SER A 37 25.68 49.72 27.03
CA SER A 37 25.60 50.32 28.36
C SER A 37 26.92 51.03 28.70
N PRO A 38 26.98 51.97 29.68
CA PRO A 38 28.23 52.56 30.16
C PRO A 38 29.24 51.52 30.68
N SER A 39 28.79 50.31 31.02
CA SER A 39 29.66 49.16 31.33
C SER A 39 30.46 48.65 30.12
N GLY A 40 30.24 49.21 28.93
CA GLY A 40 30.96 48.88 27.71
C GLY A 40 30.43 47.68 26.96
N ILE A 41 29.36 47.02 27.44
CA ILE A 41 28.81 45.77 26.89
C ILE A 41 27.46 46.04 26.21
N ALA A 42 27.24 45.44 25.04
CA ALA A 42 25.98 45.53 24.30
C ALA A 42 24.87 44.72 24.98
N SER A 43 23.64 45.25 25.03
CA SER A 43 22.51 44.57 25.65
C SER A 43 22.10 43.30 24.91
N VAL A 44 22.32 43.23 23.59
CA VAL A 44 22.04 42.05 22.76
C VAL A 44 23.13 41.89 21.68
N TRP A 45 23.69 40.68 21.57
CA TRP A 45 24.79 40.39 20.66
C TRP A 45 24.39 39.42 19.54
N VAL A 46 24.02 39.95 18.37
CA VAL A 46 23.47 39.16 17.26
C VAL A 46 24.51 38.60 16.28
N ALA A 47 25.71 39.19 16.24
CA ALA A 47 26.73 38.91 15.22
C ALA A 47 27.23 37.45 15.27
N ASN A 48 27.38 36.88 16.47
CA ASN A 48 27.84 35.49 16.63
C ASN A 48 26.86 34.49 15.99
N ALA A 49 25.55 34.74 16.12
CA ALA A 49 24.52 33.89 15.59
C ALA A 49 24.48 33.85 14.05
N LEU A 50 24.80 34.99 13.42
CA LEU A 50 24.93 35.12 11.98
C LEU A 50 26.14 34.34 11.47
N LEU A 51 27.29 34.51 12.12
CA LEU A 51 28.51 33.79 11.73
C LEU A 51 28.37 32.27 11.96
N ALA A 52 27.78 31.85 13.09
CA ALA A 52 27.52 30.44 13.37
C ALA A 52 26.58 29.81 12.33
N GLY A 53 25.47 30.47 12.03
CA GLY A 53 24.55 30.02 10.98
C GLY A 53 25.20 29.98 9.59
N TRP A 54 26.08 30.94 9.29
CA TRP A 54 26.86 30.94 8.05
C TRP A 54 27.80 29.75 7.98
N LEU A 55 28.56 29.46 9.04
CA LEU A 55 29.46 28.29 9.09
C LEU A 55 28.69 26.97 8.92
N LEU A 56 27.54 26.83 9.55
CA LEU A 56 26.68 25.64 9.44
C LEU A 56 26.14 25.42 8.02
N SER A 57 25.99 26.48 7.24
CA SER A 57 25.56 26.41 5.84
C SER A 57 26.67 26.02 4.86
N ARG A 58 27.95 25.99 5.30
CA ARG A 58 29.12 25.77 4.45
C ARG A 58 29.92 24.53 4.88
N PRO A 59 30.67 23.89 3.96
CA PRO A 59 31.52 22.77 4.32
C PRO A 59 32.60 23.16 5.35
N THR A 60 32.90 22.28 6.29
CA THR A 60 33.90 22.48 7.35
C THR A 60 35.29 22.85 6.83
N ARG A 61 35.64 22.38 5.61
CA ARG A 61 36.90 22.73 4.93
C ARG A 61 37.04 24.22 4.64
N SER A 62 35.93 24.95 4.50
CA SER A 62 35.93 26.40 4.22
C SER A 62 35.90 27.27 5.48
N TRP A 63 35.70 26.67 6.66
CA TRP A 63 35.56 27.40 7.92
C TRP A 63 36.77 28.30 8.25
N PRO A 64 38.03 27.89 8.06
CA PRO A 64 39.17 28.74 8.43
C PRO A 64 39.14 30.13 7.79
N GLY A 65 38.69 30.23 6.53
CA GLY A 65 38.55 31.52 5.85
C GLY A 65 37.49 32.41 6.49
N TYR A 66 36.30 31.86 6.79
CA TYR A 66 35.22 32.61 7.43
C TYR A 66 35.53 32.97 8.89
N VAL A 67 36.28 32.12 9.59
CA VAL A 67 36.75 32.34 10.96
C VAL A 67 37.73 33.51 11.00
N ALA A 68 38.70 33.56 10.08
CA ALA A 68 39.62 34.70 9.95
C ALA A 68 38.89 35.99 9.57
N ALA A 69 37.98 35.91 8.60
CA ALA A 69 37.13 37.02 8.18
C ALA A 69 36.25 37.57 9.32
N GLY A 70 35.67 36.69 10.13
CA GLY A 70 34.88 37.05 11.30
C GLY A 70 35.73 37.67 12.43
N LEU A 71 36.92 37.12 12.70
CA LEU A 71 37.84 37.67 13.69
C LEU A 71 38.25 39.11 13.31
N PHE A 72 38.61 39.33 12.05
CA PHE A 72 38.92 40.66 11.53
C PHE A 72 37.73 41.62 11.67
N ALA A 73 36.54 41.17 11.30
CA ALA A 73 35.30 41.95 11.43
C ALA A 73 35.00 42.35 12.89
N TYR A 74 35.20 41.46 13.86
CA TYR A 74 34.98 41.75 15.28
C TYR A 74 35.98 42.78 15.82
N ILE A 75 37.28 42.62 15.51
CA ILE A 75 38.32 43.54 15.97
C ILE A 75 38.05 44.94 15.39
N LEU A 76 37.80 45.02 14.07
CA LEU A 76 37.52 46.27 13.39
C LEU A 76 36.28 46.97 13.98
N ALA A 77 35.18 46.25 14.20
CA ALA A 77 33.96 46.83 14.74
C ALA A 77 34.16 47.37 16.17
N ARG A 78 34.98 46.70 16.99
CA ARG A 78 35.29 47.11 18.37
C ARG A 78 36.22 48.32 18.42
N GLU A 79 37.24 48.36 17.59
CA GLU A 79 38.11 49.54 17.48
C GLU A 79 37.34 50.76 17.00
N LEU A 80 36.47 50.60 15.98
CA LEU A 80 35.57 51.66 15.53
C LEU A 80 34.59 52.13 16.62
N ALA A 81 34.28 51.27 17.59
CA ALA A 81 33.46 51.60 18.74
C ALA A 81 34.28 52.15 19.94
N GLY A 82 35.60 52.30 19.80
CA GLY A 82 36.49 52.90 20.80
C GLY A 82 37.03 51.95 21.88
N ASP A 83 36.96 50.63 21.69
CA ASP A 83 37.57 49.67 22.61
C ASP A 83 39.11 49.71 22.52
N PRO A 84 39.85 49.58 23.64
CA PRO A 84 41.30 49.38 23.58
C PRO A 84 41.65 48.12 22.79
N PHE A 85 42.65 48.20 21.89
CA PHE A 85 43.03 47.10 20.99
C PHE A 85 43.25 45.75 21.71
N ALA A 86 43.91 45.76 22.87
CA ALA A 86 44.14 44.55 23.66
C ALA A 86 42.83 43.90 24.13
N TYR A 87 41.87 44.69 24.59
CA TYR A 87 40.54 44.20 24.96
C TYR A 87 39.76 43.75 23.73
N ALA A 88 39.80 44.51 22.63
CA ALA A 88 39.15 44.17 21.37
C ALA A 88 39.60 42.80 20.84
N CYS A 89 40.90 42.49 20.91
CA CYS A 89 41.44 41.18 20.53
C CYS A 89 40.89 40.05 21.40
N VAL A 90 40.98 40.15 22.73
CA VAL A 90 40.54 39.08 23.65
C VAL A 90 39.03 38.86 23.56
N ALA A 91 38.25 39.94 23.51
CA ALA A 91 36.80 39.90 23.35
C ALA A 91 36.37 39.28 22.00
N SER A 92 37.11 39.56 20.93
CA SER A 92 36.87 38.96 19.61
C SER A 92 37.22 37.47 19.56
N ILE A 93 38.26 37.05 20.29
CA ILE A 93 38.58 35.63 20.46
C ILE A 93 37.48 34.92 21.24
N ALA A 94 36.95 35.53 22.31
CA ALA A 94 35.82 34.98 23.07
C ALA A 94 34.59 34.75 22.18
N ASN A 95 34.27 35.72 21.31
CA ASN A 95 33.20 35.60 20.31
C ASN A 95 33.44 34.43 19.34
N LEU A 96 34.68 34.26 18.88
CA LEU A 96 35.02 33.22 17.93
C LEU A 96 34.94 31.82 18.56
N VAL A 97 35.41 31.68 19.80
CA VAL A 97 35.29 30.44 20.59
C VAL A 97 33.82 30.06 20.72
N GLU A 98 32.95 31.01 21.06
CA GLU A 98 31.51 30.77 21.15
C GLU A 98 30.94 30.20 19.84
N VAL A 99 31.22 30.88 18.73
CA VAL A 99 30.74 30.50 17.39
C VAL A 99 31.23 29.11 16.99
N LEU A 100 32.51 28.81 17.23
CA LEU A 100 33.12 27.52 16.88
C LEU A 100 32.57 26.38 17.73
N LEU A 101 32.33 26.61 19.03
CA LEU A 101 31.71 25.62 19.90
C LEU A 101 30.28 25.31 19.41
N VAL A 102 29.44 26.33 19.23
CA VAL A 102 28.06 26.12 18.76
C VAL A 102 28.03 25.42 17.39
N ALA A 103 28.74 25.96 16.40
CA ALA A 103 28.75 25.38 15.06
C ALA A 103 29.36 23.98 15.04
N GLY A 104 30.45 23.75 15.78
CA GLY A 104 31.15 22.47 15.88
C GLY A 104 30.29 21.38 16.50
N PHE A 105 29.65 21.66 17.64
CA PHE A 105 28.75 20.71 18.31
C PHE A 105 27.53 20.37 17.45
N ILE A 106 26.87 21.36 16.86
CA ILE A 106 25.73 21.11 15.97
C ILE A 106 26.17 20.26 14.78
N ARG A 107 27.31 20.57 14.14
CA ARG A 107 27.82 19.82 12.99
C ARG A 107 28.21 18.37 13.32
N HIS A 108 28.75 18.14 14.52
CA HIS A 108 29.16 16.80 14.97
C HIS A 108 27.96 15.88 15.21
N TRP A 109 26.94 16.36 15.93
CA TRP A 109 25.78 15.55 16.32
C TRP A 109 24.66 15.56 15.27
N VAL A 110 24.58 16.61 14.45
CA VAL A 110 23.60 16.76 13.37
C VAL A 110 24.32 17.17 12.07
N PRO A 111 24.97 16.21 11.37
CA PRO A 111 25.71 16.50 10.14
C PRO A 111 24.82 17.03 9.01
N ASP A 112 23.56 16.63 8.99
CA ASP A 112 22.53 17.11 8.07
C ASP A 112 21.43 17.85 8.85
N ILE A 113 21.48 19.17 8.78
CA ILE A 113 20.56 20.11 9.45
C ILE A 113 19.20 20.17 8.72
N GLY A 114 19.15 19.73 7.46
CA GLY A 114 17.93 19.67 6.66
C GLY A 114 17.00 18.52 7.04
N ASP A 115 17.53 17.44 7.63
CA ASP A 115 16.78 16.22 7.93
C ASP A 115 15.62 16.47 8.93
N PRO A 116 14.34 16.33 8.51
CA PRO A 116 13.19 16.50 9.38
C PRO A 116 13.16 15.53 10.58
N LYS A 117 13.80 14.36 10.48
CA LYS A 117 13.79 13.32 11.53
C LYS A 117 14.66 13.70 12.72
N LYS A 118 15.69 14.53 12.53
CA LYS A 118 16.65 14.93 13.58
C LYS A 118 16.28 16.23 14.28
N TRP A 119 15.06 16.73 14.08
CA TRP A 119 14.69 18.07 14.53
C TRP A 119 14.70 18.24 16.06
N LEU A 120 14.20 17.24 16.80
CA LEU A 120 14.25 17.28 18.26
C LEU A 120 15.70 17.26 18.76
N THR A 121 16.54 16.44 18.12
CA THR A 121 17.98 16.33 18.43
C THR A 121 18.69 17.64 18.13
N LEU A 122 18.41 18.26 16.97
CA LEU A 122 18.95 19.55 16.57
C LEU A 122 18.57 20.65 17.57
N GLY A 123 17.29 20.74 17.95
CA GLY A 123 16.84 21.72 18.94
C GLY A 123 17.53 21.54 20.30
N ARG A 124 17.64 20.30 20.78
CA ARG A 124 18.33 19.98 22.05
C ARG A 124 19.82 20.32 22.00
N VAL A 125 20.53 19.87 20.96
CA VAL A 125 21.97 20.11 20.79
C VAL A 125 22.25 21.60 20.61
N ALA A 126 21.47 22.30 19.78
CA ALA A 126 21.64 23.74 19.57
C ALA A 126 21.42 24.53 20.87
N THR A 127 20.40 24.19 21.65
CA THR A 127 20.12 24.86 22.93
C THR A 127 21.25 24.62 23.94
N LEU A 128 21.64 23.37 24.15
CA LEU A 128 22.69 23.01 25.12
C LEU A 128 24.05 23.59 24.74
N SER A 129 24.42 23.49 23.45
CA SER A 129 25.69 24.05 22.96
C SER A 129 25.71 25.57 23.04
N THR A 130 24.59 26.25 22.78
CA THR A 130 24.48 27.72 22.92
C THR A 130 24.68 28.15 24.38
N LEU A 131 23.95 27.54 25.32
CA LEU A 131 24.08 27.88 26.74
C LEU A 131 25.50 27.64 27.25
N ALA A 132 26.11 26.49 26.91
CA ALA A 132 27.47 26.17 27.31
C ALA A 132 28.51 27.10 26.65
N ALA A 133 28.40 27.36 25.35
CA ALA A 133 29.35 28.19 24.61
C ALA A 133 29.30 29.66 25.05
N CYS A 134 28.11 30.22 25.29
CA CYS A 134 27.96 31.58 25.82
C CYS A 134 28.49 31.68 27.25
N ALA A 135 28.39 30.62 28.07
CA ALA A 135 29.00 30.60 29.40
C ALA A 135 30.54 30.63 29.31
N VAL A 136 31.12 29.82 28.41
CA VAL A 136 32.57 29.80 28.17
C VAL A 136 33.07 31.16 27.66
N SER A 137 32.40 31.76 26.67
CA SER A 137 32.77 33.07 26.14
C SER A 137 32.61 34.17 27.19
N GLY A 138 31.56 34.10 28.01
CA GLY A 138 31.34 35.01 29.15
C GLY A 138 32.44 34.90 30.20
N LEU A 139 32.93 33.71 30.50
CA LEU A 139 34.06 33.52 31.43
C LEU A 139 35.36 34.10 30.86
N ILE A 140 35.62 33.93 29.56
CA ILE A 140 36.78 34.54 28.88
C ILE A 140 36.66 36.07 28.92
N ALA A 141 35.49 36.62 28.62
CA ALA A 141 35.24 38.06 28.68
C ALA A 141 35.35 38.62 30.11
N SER A 142 34.86 37.88 31.11
CA SER A 142 34.99 38.20 32.53
C SER A 142 36.46 38.24 32.97
N ALA A 143 37.28 37.28 32.52
CA ALA A 143 38.72 37.29 32.77
C ALA A 143 39.40 38.50 32.11
N ALA A 144 38.95 38.87 30.90
CA ALA A 144 39.45 40.02 30.14
C ALA A 144 39.00 41.37 30.74
N ALA A 145 37.95 41.41 31.57
CA ALA A 145 37.42 42.63 32.16
C ALA A 145 38.47 43.40 32.98
N SER A 146 39.44 42.70 33.59
CA SER A 146 40.54 43.34 34.32
C SER A 146 41.46 44.20 33.44
N ILE A 147 41.46 44.00 32.12
CA ILE A 147 42.24 44.81 31.15
C ILE A 147 41.69 46.24 31.08
N VAL A 148 40.38 46.43 31.30
CA VAL A 148 39.69 47.72 31.22
C VAL A 148 39.20 48.18 32.60
N ALA A 149 39.79 47.65 33.68
CA ALA A 149 39.39 47.89 35.07
C ALA A 149 37.89 47.65 35.34
N GLY A 150 37.25 46.74 34.59
CA GLY A 150 35.84 46.39 34.74
C GLY A 150 35.61 45.32 35.81
N ASP A 151 34.41 45.33 36.41
CA ASP A 151 33.96 44.29 37.34
C ASP A 151 33.76 42.96 36.59
N ARG A 152 34.45 41.91 37.06
CA ARG A 152 34.43 40.56 36.47
C ARG A 152 33.05 39.92 36.54
N LEU A 153 32.37 40.01 37.69
CA LEU A 153 31.06 39.40 37.90
C LEU A 153 30.00 40.14 37.08
N LEU A 154 30.05 41.47 37.09
CA LEU A 154 29.13 42.30 36.31
C LEU A 154 29.30 42.05 34.81
N THR A 155 30.54 41.91 34.34
CA THR A 155 30.84 41.59 32.95
C THR A 155 30.18 40.27 32.55
N PHE A 156 30.32 39.23 33.36
CA PHE A 156 29.67 37.94 33.10
C PHE A 156 28.14 38.06 33.09
N MET A 157 27.56 38.73 34.08
CA MET A 157 26.11 38.87 34.25
C MET A 157 25.43 39.63 33.09
N VAL A 158 26.14 40.53 32.42
CA VAL A 158 25.61 41.28 31.26
C VAL A 158 25.96 40.58 29.94
N TRP A 159 27.16 40.02 29.83
CA TRP A 159 27.66 39.36 28.62
C TRP A 159 26.90 38.07 28.31
N TYR A 160 26.75 37.20 29.30
CA TYR A 160 26.12 35.90 29.13
C TYR A 160 24.69 35.99 28.54
N PRO A 161 23.74 36.72 29.16
CA PRO A 161 22.38 36.82 28.62
C PRO A 161 22.33 37.54 27.27
N ALA A 162 23.16 38.58 27.02
CA ALA A 162 23.21 39.27 25.74
C ALA A 162 23.52 38.32 24.57
N HIS A 163 24.47 37.41 24.79
CA HIS A 163 24.91 36.45 23.79
C HIS A 163 23.92 35.30 23.63
N VAL A 164 23.35 34.78 24.72
CA VAL A 164 22.30 33.76 24.66
C VAL A 164 21.08 34.26 23.88
N ILE A 165 20.61 35.48 24.15
CA ILE A 165 19.47 36.08 23.45
C ILE A 165 19.76 36.23 21.96
N GLY A 166 20.93 36.77 21.61
CA GLY A 166 21.33 36.94 20.22
C GLY A 166 21.41 35.62 19.47
N MET A 167 21.99 34.59 20.09
CA MET A 167 22.05 33.23 19.55
C MET A 167 20.69 32.58 19.38
N VAL A 168 19.77 32.72 20.35
CA VAL A 168 18.42 32.14 20.25
C VAL A 168 17.60 32.83 19.17
N VAL A 169 17.55 34.17 19.17
CA VAL A 169 16.73 34.95 18.22
C VAL A 169 17.27 34.80 16.80
N VAL A 170 18.54 35.15 16.61
CA VAL A 170 19.12 35.21 15.26
C VAL A 170 19.61 33.84 14.81
N GLY A 171 20.12 32.98 15.70
CA GLY A 171 20.55 31.63 15.31
C GLY A 171 19.38 30.77 14.84
N THR A 172 18.21 30.93 15.45
CA THR A 172 16.99 30.30 14.95
C THR A 172 16.55 30.90 13.62
N LEU A 173 16.67 32.22 13.43
CA LEU A 173 16.41 32.84 12.12
C LEU A 173 17.30 32.23 11.04
N THR A 174 18.62 32.15 11.26
CA THR A 174 19.56 31.62 10.27
C THR A 174 19.24 30.17 9.93
N LEU A 175 18.87 29.36 10.92
CA LEU A 175 18.47 27.96 10.73
C LEU A 175 17.19 27.84 9.89
N VAL A 176 16.18 28.67 10.18
CA VAL A 176 14.90 28.65 9.47
C VAL A 176 15.07 29.19 8.04
N VAL A 177 15.85 30.25 7.84
CA VAL A 177 16.18 30.78 6.49
C VAL A 177 16.91 29.74 5.66
N HIS A 178 17.87 29.03 6.26
CA HIS A 178 18.60 27.99 5.56
C HIS A 178 17.71 26.83 5.10
N ARG A 179 16.63 26.56 5.84
CA ARG A 179 15.69 25.47 5.58
C ARG A 179 14.55 25.85 4.64
N GLU A 180 13.89 26.99 4.89
CA GLU A 180 12.66 27.40 4.21
C GLU A 180 12.90 28.47 3.13
N GLY A 181 14.13 28.99 3.02
CA GLY A 181 14.47 30.09 2.11
C GLY A 181 13.61 31.33 2.38
N PHE A 182 13.25 32.07 1.32
CA PHE A 182 12.30 33.19 1.40
C PHE A 182 10.84 32.76 1.65
N GLY A 183 10.56 31.46 1.79
CA GLY A 183 9.26 30.92 2.21
C GLY A 183 8.86 31.27 3.64
N LEU A 184 9.81 31.81 4.44
CA LEU A 184 9.62 32.37 5.78
C LEU A 184 8.51 33.43 5.87
N LEU A 185 8.29 34.19 4.80
CA LEU A 185 7.23 35.21 4.73
C LEU A 185 5.83 34.61 4.47
N GLY A 186 5.73 33.27 4.44
CA GLY A 186 4.52 32.53 4.12
C GLY A 186 4.34 32.27 2.62
N ARG A 187 3.33 31.44 2.30
CA ARG A 187 2.89 31.17 0.91
C ARG A 187 2.50 32.49 0.21
N PRO A 188 2.68 32.61 -1.12
CA PRO A 188 2.14 33.75 -1.87
C PRO A 188 0.64 33.91 -1.55
N GLY A 189 0.24 35.05 -0.99
CA GLY A 189 -1.12 35.30 -0.48
C GLY A 189 -1.24 35.51 1.04
N ARG A 190 -0.30 35.02 1.86
CA ARG A 190 -0.28 35.26 3.33
C ARG A 190 0.72 36.31 3.81
N ARG A 191 1.46 36.94 2.89
CA ARG A 191 2.48 37.95 3.22
C ARG A 191 1.90 39.22 3.87
N LEU A 192 0.71 39.65 3.44
CA LEU A 192 0.02 40.80 4.03
C LEU A 192 -0.42 40.50 5.47
N ASP A 193 -0.90 39.30 5.73
CA ASP A 193 -1.28 38.84 7.07
C ASP A 193 -0.07 38.74 8.01
N PHE A 194 1.09 38.29 7.50
CA PHE A 194 2.36 38.33 8.22
C PHE A 194 2.78 39.77 8.54
N ALA A 195 2.80 40.65 7.54
CA ALA A 195 3.18 42.05 7.70
C ALA A 195 2.28 42.77 8.70
N PHE A 196 0.95 42.53 8.66
CA PHE A 196 0.00 43.10 9.62
C PHE A 196 0.30 42.66 11.06
N ASN A 197 0.57 41.36 11.29
CA ASN A 197 0.90 40.88 12.63
C ASN A 197 2.25 41.41 13.12
N MET A 198 3.25 41.57 12.23
CA MET A 198 4.52 42.21 12.58
C MET A 198 4.35 43.69 12.93
N LEU A 199 3.53 44.41 12.17
CA LEU A 199 3.19 45.81 12.45
C LEU A 199 2.44 45.95 13.78
N LEU A 200 1.49 45.06 14.06
CA LEU A 200 0.78 45.04 15.34
C LEU A 200 1.75 44.86 16.51
N ILE A 201 2.70 43.93 16.42
CA ILE A 201 3.75 43.76 17.43
C ILE A 201 4.57 45.05 17.56
N ALA A 202 4.99 45.66 16.46
CA ALA A 202 5.77 46.88 16.48
C ALA A 202 5.03 48.05 17.16
N ILE A 203 3.73 48.22 16.87
CA ILE A 203 2.87 49.24 17.49
C ILE A 203 2.73 48.99 18.99
N VAL A 204 2.43 47.75 19.39
CA VAL A 204 2.25 47.41 20.81
C VAL A 204 3.55 47.58 21.59
N VAL A 205 4.67 47.06 21.07
CA VAL A 205 5.99 47.24 21.71
C VAL A 205 6.37 48.72 21.75
N GLY A 206 6.15 49.46 20.66
CA GLY A 206 6.38 50.91 20.63
C GLY A 206 5.59 51.65 21.71
N ALA A 207 4.30 51.35 21.87
CA ALA A 207 3.45 51.97 22.89
C ALA A 207 3.87 51.61 24.32
N ILE A 208 4.32 50.36 24.56
CA ILE A 208 4.84 49.95 25.88
C ILE A 208 6.09 50.75 26.24
N PHE A 209 6.99 50.92 25.28
CA PHE A 209 8.31 51.54 25.49
C PHE A 209 8.33 53.06 25.30
N SER A 210 7.27 53.69 24.76
CA SER A 210 7.15 55.15 24.64
C SER A 210 6.76 55.84 25.95
N GLN A 211 6.46 55.08 27.00
CA GLN A 211 5.98 55.60 28.28
C GLN A 211 6.80 55.05 29.46
N ASN A 212 6.91 55.85 30.51
CA ASN A 212 7.71 55.57 31.71
C ASN A 212 6.83 55.55 32.98
N THR A 213 5.52 55.32 32.85
CA THR A 213 4.54 55.48 33.93
C THR A 213 4.00 54.14 34.43
N PHE A 214 3.70 53.21 33.52
CA PHE A 214 3.09 51.93 33.82
C PHE A 214 4.00 50.75 33.42
N PRO A 215 4.13 49.70 34.25
CA PRO A 215 4.96 48.53 33.95
C PRO A 215 4.25 47.52 33.03
N LEU A 216 3.90 47.92 31.80
CA LEU A 216 3.06 47.16 30.87
C LEU A 216 3.82 46.12 30.02
N LEU A 217 4.97 45.61 30.48
CA LEU A 217 5.78 44.64 29.73
C LEU A 217 5.01 43.36 29.34
N PHE A 218 4.05 42.94 30.16
CA PHE A 218 3.22 41.77 29.90
C PHE A 218 2.32 41.92 28.65
N MET A 219 2.03 43.14 28.22
CA MET A 219 1.21 43.40 27.02
C MET A 219 1.93 43.05 25.71
N ALA A 220 3.25 42.81 25.75
CA ALA A 220 3.99 42.33 24.59
C ALA A 220 3.71 40.83 24.30
N PHE A 221 3.32 40.03 25.30
CA PHE A 221 3.17 38.58 25.12
C PHE A 221 1.97 38.17 24.24
N PRO A 222 0.75 38.73 24.39
CA PRO A 222 -0.38 38.33 23.55
C PRO A 222 -0.13 38.42 22.04
N PRO A 223 0.35 39.55 21.47
CA PRO A 223 0.62 39.62 20.03
C PRO A 223 1.79 38.73 19.59
N LEU A 224 2.79 38.51 20.47
CA LEU A 224 3.89 37.58 20.21
C LEU A 224 3.40 36.12 20.14
N LEU A 225 2.58 35.69 21.11
CA LEU A 225 1.99 34.35 21.13
C LEU A 225 1.02 34.15 19.96
N TRP A 226 0.26 35.18 19.59
CA TRP A 226 -0.58 35.15 18.40
C TRP A 226 0.23 34.96 17.13
N ALA A 227 1.34 35.69 16.97
CA ALA A 227 2.25 35.51 15.84
C ALA A 227 2.90 34.11 15.86
N ALA A 228 3.27 33.59 17.02
CA ALA A 228 3.78 32.22 17.18
C ALA A 228 2.74 31.17 16.75
N TYR A 229 1.48 31.35 17.11
CA TYR A 229 0.39 30.47 16.71
C TYR A 229 0.13 30.52 15.19
N ARG A 230 -0.01 31.73 14.64
CA ARG A 230 -0.44 31.93 13.24
C ARG A 230 0.68 31.69 12.23
N HIS A 231 1.90 32.11 12.57
CA HIS A 231 3.06 32.13 11.66
C HIS A 231 4.21 31.22 12.14
N ARG A 232 4.04 30.47 13.24
CA ARG A 232 5.01 29.48 13.73
C ARG A 232 6.38 30.15 13.96
N PHE A 233 7.46 29.54 13.46
CA PHE A 233 8.82 30.05 13.63
C PHE A 233 9.02 31.43 13.05
N ALA A 234 8.40 31.74 11.89
CA ALA A 234 8.51 33.06 11.28
C ALA A 234 7.92 34.15 12.19
N GLY A 235 6.78 33.88 12.82
CA GLY A 235 6.13 34.80 13.74
C GLY A 235 6.93 35.02 15.03
N VAL A 236 7.46 33.93 15.61
CA VAL A 236 8.32 34.03 16.80
C VAL A 236 9.58 34.84 16.50
N VAL A 237 10.29 34.50 15.43
CA VAL A 237 11.55 35.15 15.08
C VAL A 237 11.33 36.62 14.70
N GLY A 238 10.36 36.91 13.84
CA GLY A 238 10.03 38.28 13.47
C GLY A 238 9.56 39.11 14.67
N GLY A 239 8.68 38.56 15.50
CA GLY A 239 8.15 39.24 16.68
C GLY A 239 9.20 39.51 17.74
N THR A 240 10.04 38.51 18.06
CA THR A 240 11.15 38.66 19.01
C THR A 240 12.23 39.60 18.49
N ALA A 241 12.52 39.63 17.18
CA ALA A 241 13.43 40.60 16.59
C ALA A 241 12.89 42.03 16.71
N ILE A 242 11.60 42.26 16.42
CA ILE A 242 10.95 43.57 16.60
C ILE A 242 10.97 43.99 18.07
N LEU A 243 10.62 43.06 18.98
CA LEU A 243 10.69 43.30 20.42
C LEU A 243 12.09 43.75 20.81
N THR A 244 13.11 42.98 20.44
CA THR A 244 14.52 43.23 20.77
C THR A 244 15.00 44.59 20.25
N LEU A 245 14.67 44.91 19.00
CA LEU A 245 15.10 46.16 18.37
C LEU A 245 14.46 47.39 19.02
N ILE A 246 13.13 47.41 19.12
CA ILE A 246 12.40 48.58 19.65
C ILE A 246 12.73 48.77 21.14
N SER A 247 12.70 47.68 21.92
CA SER A 247 12.98 47.76 23.35
C SER A 247 14.43 48.12 23.65
N GLY A 248 15.39 47.62 22.87
CA GLY A 248 16.81 47.97 22.98
C GLY A 248 17.07 49.45 22.73
N ILE A 249 16.55 49.99 21.61
CA ILE A 249 16.70 51.42 21.26
C ILE A 249 16.00 52.32 22.28
N ALA A 250 14.75 52.00 22.65
CA ALA A 250 14.01 52.82 23.61
C ALA A 250 14.69 52.85 24.99
N THR A 251 15.19 51.71 25.45
CA THR A 251 15.93 51.63 26.74
C THR A 251 17.23 52.43 26.66
N ALA A 252 17.96 52.37 25.54
CA ALA A 252 19.18 53.16 25.33
C ALA A 252 18.90 54.68 25.32
N LEU A 253 17.73 55.10 24.83
CA LEU A 253 17.27 56.50 24.81
C LEU A 253 16.66 56.98 26.15
N GLY A 254 16.65 56.16 27.20
CA GLY A 254 16.06 56.56 28.49
C GLY A 254 14.54 56.40 28.58
N HIS A 255 13.93 55.61 27.69
CA HIS A 255 12.50 55.36 27.65
C HIS A 255 12.15 53.90 28.00
N GLY A 256 10.92 53.71 28.47
CA GLY A 256 10.29 52.43 28.73
C GLY A 256 10.17 52.03 30.20
N PRO A 257 9.49 50.90 30.47
CA PRO A 257 9.16 50.46 31.83
C PRO A 257 10.36 50.22 32.75
N ALA A 258 11.55 49.95 32.19
CA ALA A 258 12.78 49.76 32.96
C ALA A 258 13.21 51.02 33.73
N MET A 259 12.71 52.20 33.32
CA MET A 259 13.01 53.49 33.98
C MET A 259 12.23 53.70 35.28
N LEU A 260 11.16 52.93 35.52
CA LEU A 260 10.37 52.99 36.75
C LEU A 260 11.15 52.50 37.98
N SER A 261 12.14 51.63 37.76
CA SER A 261 13.00 51.07 38.81
C SER A 261 14.10 52.07 39.19
N GLY A 262 13.75 53.14 39.91
CA GLY A 262 14.66 54.22 40.29
C GLY A 262 15.86 53.81 41.16
N SER A 263 15.78 52.66 41.85
CA SER A 263 16.86 52.08 42.66
C SER A 263 17.88 51.27 41.85
N VAL A 264 17.60 51.00 40.57
CA VAL A 264 18.40 50.11 39.72
C VAL A 264 19.23 50.96 38.76
N GLY A 265 20.55 50.88 38.90
CA GLY A 265 21.50 51.54 37.99
C GLY A 265 21.34 51.08 36.54
N GLU A 266 21.97 51.79 35.59
CA GLU A 266 21.82 51.55 34.15
C GLU A 266 22.12 50.11 33.72
N THR A 267 23.12 49.48 34.34
CA THR A 267 23.46 48.07 34.10
C THR A 267 22.33 47.13 34.51
N GLY A 268 21.65 47.41 35.61
CA GLY A 268 20.51 46.61 36.06
C GLY A 268 19.27 46.81 35.18
N ARG A 269 19.07 47.99 34.58
CA ARG A 269 18.01 48.22 33.57
C ARG A 269 18.25 47.37 32.32
N THR A 270 19.50 47.32 31.87
CA THR A 270 19.92 46.44 30.76
C THR A 270 19.66 44.97 31.07
N PHE A 271 20.00 44.54 32.28
CA PHE A 271 19.75 43.18 32.73
C PHE A 271 18.25 42.84 32.79
N LEU A 272 17.41 43.75 33.32
CA LEU A 272 15.94 43.59 33.33
C LEU A 272 15.38 43.45 31.91
N LEU A 273 15.88 44.23 30.95
CA LEU A 273 15.50 44.11 29.56
C LEU A 273 15.88 42.75 28.97
N GLN A 274 17.09 42.27 29.25
CA GLN A 274 17.56 40.96 28.81
C GLN A 274 16.70 39.83 29.38
N VAL A 275 16.39 39.88 30.68
CA VAL A 275 15.50 38.90 31.32
C VAL A 275 14.11 38.92 30.68
N PHE A 276 13.58 40.10 30.34
CA PHE A 276 12.30 40.23 29.66
C PHE A 276 12.31 39.62 28.24
N ILE A 277 13.32 39.92 27.43
CA ILE A 277 13.46 39.34 26.08
C ILE A 277 13.68 37.81 26.17
N GLY A 278 14.47 37.36 27.15
CA GLY A 278 14.67 35.94 27.44
C GLY A 278 13.36 35.24 27.80
N ALA A 279 12.54 35.84 28.67
CA ALA A 279 11.22 35.33 29.02
C ALA A 279 10.28 35.26 27.81
N ALA A 280 10.30 36.28 26.94
CA ALA A 280 9.56 36.26 25.68
C ALA A 280 9.98 35.10 24.78
N CYS A 281 11.28 34.81 24.67
CA CYS A 281 11.76 33.65 23.93
C CYS A 281 11.30 32.33 24.56
N VAL A 282 11.46 32.17 25.89
CA VAL A 282 11.06 30.95 26.61
C VAL A 282 9.55 30.68 26.48
N LEU A 283 8.71 31.72 26.40
CA LEU A 283 7.27 31.55 26.23
C LEU A 283 6.87 31.26 24.78
N THR A 284 7.49 31.91 23.81
CA THR A 284 7.03 31.87 22.41
C THR A 284 7.59 30.70 21.61
N PHE A 285 8.85 30.31 21.86
CA PHE A 285 9.51 29.22 21.13
C PHE A 285 8.87 27.85 21.36
N PRO A 286 8.56 27.42 22.60
CA PRO A 286 7.87 26.16 22.85
C PRO A 286 6.50 26.10 22.20
N VAL A 287 5.76 27.21 22.16
CA VAL A 287 4.46 27.28 21.47
C VAL A 287 4.62 27.02 19.98
N ALA A 288 5.60 27.65 19.32
CA ALA A 288 5.88 27.36 17.91
C ALA A 288 6.33 25.91 17.66
N LEU A 289 7.12 25.33 18.58
CA LEU A 289 7.53 23.92 18.55
C LEU A 289 6.33 22.98 18.68
N ILE A 290 5.47 23.18 19.68
CA ILE A 290 4.28 22.37 19.93
C ILE A 290 3.30 22.46 18.75
N MET A 291 3.06 23.66 18.21
CA MET A 291 2.17 23.84 17.06
C MET A 291 2.70 23.14 15.79
N ALA A 292 4.01 23.08 15.62
CA ALA A 292 4.64 22.32 14.55
C ALA A 292 4.43 20.81 14.69
N ASP A 293 4.58 20.28 15.90
CA ASP A 293 4.37 18.85 16.18
C ASP A 293 2.90 18.45 16.07
N LEU A 294 1.99 19.26 16.60
CA LEU A 294 0.54 19.05 16.49
C LEU A 294 0.11 18.97 15.02
N SER A 295 0.60 19.89 14.18
CA SER A 295 0.31 19.90 12.74
C SER A 295 0.82 18.65 12.04
N ARG A 296 2.01 18.16 12.40
CA ARG A 296 2.59 16.92 11.85
C ARG A 296 1.80 15.69 12.29
N LEU A 297 1.39 15.63 13.55
CA LEU A 297 0.60 14.53 14.08
C LEU A 297 -0.76 14.46 13.38
N ASN A 298 -1.45 15.59 13.24
CA ASN A 298 -2.71 15.68 12.52
C ASN A 298 -2.58 15.28 11.05
N ALA A 299 -1.51 15.70 10.37
CA ALA A 299 -1.25 15.28 9.00
C ALA A 299 -1.04 13.75 8.89
N ARG A 300 -0.28 13.15 9.82
CA ARG A 300 -0.08 11.69 9.88
C ARG A 300 -1.37 10.93 10.18
N LEU A 301 -2.23 11.46 11.05
CA LEU A 301 -3.54 10.87 11.34
C LEU A 301 -4.42 10.88 10.09
N ARG A 302 -4.53 12.02 9.41
CA ARG A 302 -5.29 12.14 8.15
C ARG A 302 -4.77 11.21 7.06
N ASP A 303 -3.45 11.09 6.92
CA ASP A 303 -2.81 10.20 5.95
C ASP A 303 -3.04 8.71 6.27
N ARG A 304 -3.02 8.34 7.56
CA ARG A 304 -3.44 6.98 7.98
C ARG A 304 -4.92 6.73 7.70
N GLU A 305 -5.80 7.65 8.08
CA GLU A 305 -7.24 7.53 7.86
C GLU A 305 -7.57 7.40 6.36
N ALA A 306 -6.95 8.22 5.51
CA ALA A 306 -7.13 8.15 4.06
C ALA A 306 -6.63 6.81 3.48
N ARG A 307 -5.48 6.29 3.94
CA ARG A 307 -4.99 4.97 3.52
C ARG A 307 -5.91 3.84 3.94
N TYR A 308 -6.44 3.87 5.17
CA TYR A 308 -7.39 2.86 5.63
C TYR A 308 -8.70 2.91 4.85
N ARG A 309 -9.23 4.11 4.56
CA ARG A 309 -10.40 4.27 3.68
C ARG A 309 -10.13 3.69 2.29
N MET A 310 -8.99 4.02 1.66
CA MET A 310 -8.65 3.45 0.36
C MET A 310 -8.57 1.91 0.38
N LEU A 311 -7.95 1.30 1.40
CA LEU A 311 -7.90 -0.16 1.49
C LEU A 311 -9.29 -0.80 1.62
N ALA A 312 -10.23 -0.12 2.30
CA ALA A 312 -11.62 -0.55 2.39
C ALA A 312 -12.40 -0.32 1.08
N ASP A 313 -12.18 0.82 0.41
CA ASP A 313 -12.89 1.23 -0.81
C ASP A 313 -12.46 0.40 -2.03
N TYR A 314 -11.19 -0.02 -2.11
CA TYR A 314 -10.66 -0.85 -3.21
C TYR A 314 -10.75 -2.37 -2.93
N SER A 315 -11.32 -2.78 -1.80
CA SER A 315 -11.62 -4.19 -1.56
C SER A 315 -12.81 -4.61 -2.43
N GLN A 316 -12.61 -5.63 -3.27
CA GLN A 316 -13.70 -6.27 -4.03
C GLN A 316 -14.70 -7.00 -3.14
N ASP A 317 -14.38 -7.15 -1.85
CA ASP A 317 -15.26 -7.75 -0.86
C ASP A 317 -16.11 -6.66 -0.21
N VAL A 318 -17.40 -6.95 -0.03
CA VAL A 318 -18.34 -6.13 0.72
C VAL A 318 -18.10 -6.39 2.21
N VAL A 319 -17.61 -5.38 2.91
CA VAL A 319 -17.33 -5.42 4.34
C VAL A 319 -18.50 -4.80 5.10
N VAL A 320 -19.05 -5.55 6.04
CA VAL A 320 -20.12 -5.10 6.92
C VAL A 320 -19.68 -5.28 8.36
N ARG A 321 -19.76 -4.20 9.15
CA ARG A 321 -19.63 -4.28 10.61
C ARG A 321 -21.02 -4.22 11.21
N MET A 322 -21.34 -5.15 12.08
CA MET A 322 -22.63 -5.19 12.76
C MET A 322 -22.47 -5.55 14.23
N ARG A 323 -23.44 -5.17 15.05
CA ARG A 323 -23.54 -5.60 16.44
C ARG A 323 -23.92 -7.07 16.51
N MET A 324 -23.79 -7.63 17.72
CA MET A 324 -24.17 -9.02 18.03
C MET A 324 -25.67 -9.32 17.84
N ASP A 325 -26.52 -8.29 17.80
CA ASP A 325 -27.96 -8.38 17.51
C ASP A 325 -28.28 -8.35 16.00
N GLY A 326 -27.27 -8.18 15.14
CA GLY A 326 -27.43 -8.08 13.70
C GLY A 326 -27.71 -6.66 13.16
N GLU A 327 -27.67 -5.62 14.02
CA GLU A 327 -27.72 -4.22 13.60
C GLU A 327 -26.42 -3.83 12.88
N ARG A 328 -26.50 -3.39 11.61
CA ARG A 328 -25.31 -3.03 10.83
C ARG A 328 -24.88 -1.60 11.15
N LEU A 329 -23.66 -1.45 11.65
CA LEU A 329 -23.04 -0.18 12.02
C LEU A 329 -22.29 0.46 10.85
N TYR A 330 -21.82 -0.35 9.92
CA TYR A 330 -21.05 0.10 8.76
C TYR A 330 -21.19 -0.89 7.62
N VAL A 331 -21.31 -0.36 6.40
CA VAL A 331 -21.29 -1.11 5.15
C VAL A 331 -20.28 -0.41 4.24
N SER A 332 -19.35 -1.15 3.64
CA SER A 332 -18.34 -0.59 2.75
C SER A 332 -18.95 -0.06 1.46
N PRO A 333 -18.35 0.99 0.83
CA PRO A 333 -18.81 1.50 -0.46
C PRO A 333 -18.83 0.47 -1.58
N SER A 334 -18.01 -0.58 -1.50
CA SER A 334 -17.99 -1.70 -2.45
C SER A 334 -19.35 -2.43 -2.54
N ALA A 335 -20.26 -2.26 -1.59
CA ALA A 335 -21.64 -2.75 -1.70
C ALA A 335 -22.38 -2.20 -2.92
N LYS A 336 -22.09 -0.96 -3.33
CA LYS A 336 -22.67 -0.36 -4.53
C LYS A 336 -22.18 -1.02 -5.81
N ASP A 337 -20.87 -1.25 -5.90
CA ASP A 337 -20.26 -1.82 -7.09
C ASP A 337 -20.56 -3.33 -7.23
N VAL A 338 -20.63 -4.06 -6.10
CA VAL A 338 -20.84 -5.50 -6.07
C VAL A 338 -22.33 -5.88 -6.04
N LEU A 339 -23.13 -5.23 -5.18
CA LEU A 339 -24.54 -5.59 -4.93
C LEU A 339 -25.54 -4.60 -5.56
N GLY A 340 -25.07 -3.46 -6.07
CA GLY A 340 -25.91 -2.42 -6.68
C GLY A 340 -26.64 -1.52 -5.67
N TRP A 341 -26.55 -1.82 -4.37
CA TRP A 341 -27.24 -1.10 -3.29
C TRP A 341 -26.35 -0.01 -2.70
N GLU A 342 -26.93 1.13 -2.37
CA GLU A 342 -26.18 2.16 -1.63
C GLU A 342 -25.90 1.65 -0.20
N PRO A 343 -24.73 1.93 0.39
CA PRO A 343 -24.39 1.47 1.74
C PRO A 343 -25.46 1.82 2.79
N ASP A 344 -26.04 3.02 2.69
CA ASP A 344 -27.08 3.52 3.60
C ASP A 344 -28.39 2.71 3.51
N GLU A 345 -28.73 2.17 2.33
CA GLU A 345 -29.91 1.32 2.13
C GLU A 345 -29.75 -0.05 2.82
N LEU A 346 -28.51 -0.47 3.04
CA LEU A 346 -28.13 -1.75 3.65
C LEU A 346 -27.81 -1.67 5.13
N LEU A 347 -27.91 -0.51 5.79
CA LEU A 347 -27.70 -0.37 7.24
C LEU A 347 -28.77 -1.11 8.05
N ASN A 348 -30.00 -1.18 7.52
CA ASN A 348 -31.04 -2.01 8.12
C ASN A 348 -30.78 -3.49 7.82
N SER A 349 -31.17 -4.37 8.75
CA SER A 349 -31.06 -5.81 8.52
C SER A 349 -32.04 -6.25 7.41
N ARG A 350 -31.52 -6.83 6.32
CA ARG A 350 -32.27 -7.18 5.10
C ARG A 350 -32.25 -8.69 4.81
N TRP A 351 -32.94 -9.46 5.64
CA TRP A 351 -33.11 -10.91 5.40
C TRP A 351 -33.94 -11.21 4.14
N ASP A 352 -34.72 -10.23 3.67
CA ASP A 352 -35.54 -10.28 2.45
C ASP A 352 -34.72 -10.31 1.15
N LEU A 353 -33.43 -10.00 1.22
CA LEU A 353 -32.52 -10.02 0.07
C LEU A 353 -31.78 -11.36 -0.08
N LEU A 354 -31.84 -12.24 0.91
CA LEU A 354 -31.32 -13.60 0.81
C LEU A 354 -32.30 -14.48 0.04
N HIS A 355 -31.77 -15.44 -0.73
CA HIS A 355 -32.61 -16.45 -1.37
C HIS A 355 -33.34 -17.30 -0.31
N PRO A 356 -34.65 -17.61 -0.46
CA PRO A 356 -35.45 -18.30 0.56
C PRO A 356 -34.83 -19.60 1.08
N ASP A 357 -34.27 -20.42 0.20
CA ASP A 357 -33.63 -21.70 0.57
C ASP A 357 -32.39 -21.51 1.48
N ASP A 358 -31.70 -20.38 1.35
CA ASP A 358 -30.40 -20.15 1.99
C ASP A 358 -30.56 -19.43 3.35
N VAL A 359 -31.76 -18.89 3.65
CA VAL A 359 -32.04 -18.11 4.88
C VAL A 359 -31.84 -18.94 6.14
N ALA A 360 -32.30 -20.19 6.16
CA ALA A 360 -32.24 -21.05 7.34
C ALA A 360 -30.78 -21.40 7.69
N GLU A 361 -29.99 -21.75 6.69
CA GLU A 361 -28.56 -22.06 6.84
C GLU A 361 -27.78 -20.83 7.33
N GLN A 362 -28.03 -19.66 6.75
CA GLN A 362 -27.33 -18.43 7.13
C GLN A 362 -27.66 -17.97 8.56
N LYS A 363 -28.90 -18.16 9.03
CA LYS A 363 -29.27 -17.92 10.42
C LYS A 363 -28.56 -18.87 11.39
N SER A 364 -28.45 -20.15 11.02
CA SER A 364 -27.73 -21.15 11.79
C SER A 364 -26.23 -20.83 11.88
N ALA A 365 -25.61 -20.43 10.77
CA ALA A 365 -24.22 -20.00 10.73
C ALA A 365 -23.96 -18.79 11.65
N MET A 366 -24.84 -17.79 11.64
CA MET A 366 -24.76 -16.65 12.55
C MET A 366 -24.88 -17.06 14.02
N ALA A 367 -25.85 -17.92 14.34
CA ALA A 367 -26.04 -18.43 15.71
C ALA A 367 -24.81 -19.19 16.23
N ASN A 368 -24.19 -20.01 15.37
CA ASN A 368 -22.97 -20.75 15.71
C ASN A 368 -21.76 -19.83 15.96
N LEU A 369 -21.61 -18.76 15.17
CA LEU A 369 -20.58 -17.76 15.42
C LEU A 369 -20.77 -17.08 16.78
N LEU A 370 -22.01 -16.68 17.10
CA LEU A 370 -22.34 -16.02 18.37
C LEU A 370 -22.12 -16.94 19.57
N ALA A 371 -22.43 -18.23 19.43
CA ALA A 371 -22.32 -19.21 20.52
C ALA A 371 -20.89 -19.75 20.73
N ALA A 372 -20.16 -20.03 19.64
CA ALA A 372 -18.88 -20.74 19.69
C ALA A 372 -17.67 -19.86 19.33
N GLY A 373 -17.87 -18.66 18.79
CA GLY A 373 -16.80 -17.77 18.33
C GLY A 373 -15.99 -18.29 17.14
N ILE A 374 -16.47 -19.36 16.48
CA ILE A 374 -15.77 -20.02 15.38
C ILE A 374 -16.03 -19.24 14.07
N PRO A 375 -14.98 -18.79 13.36
CA PRO A 375 -15.13 -18.16 12.05
C PRO A 375 -15.90 -19.08 11.11
N THR A 376 -17.04 -18.60 10.62
CA THR A 376 -17.89 -19.39 9.72
C THR A 376 -17.79 -18.82 8.31
N SER A 377 -17.58 -19.71 7.34
CA SER A 377 -17.61 -19.40 5.91
C SER A 377 -18.87 -20.02 5.30
N ALA A 378 -19.65 -19.22 4.57
CA ALA A 378 -20.89 -19.69 3.93
C ALA A 378 -20.98 -19.19 2.49
N LYS A 379 -21.54 -20.01 1.60
CA LYS A 379 -21.90 -19.64 0.23
C LYS A 379 -23.42 -19.54 0.14
N TYR A 380 -23.93 -18.41 -0.31
CA TYR A 380 -25.36 -18.19 -0.39
C TYR A 380 -25.71 -17.23 -1.53
N ARG A 381 -26.98 -17.19 -1.91
CA ARG A 381 -27.49 -16.32 -2.96
C ARG A 381 -28.06 -15.04 -2.36
N PHE A 382 -27.58 -13.91 -2.87
CA PHE A 382 -28.02 -12.56 -2.47
C PHE A 382 -28.61 -11.79 -3.64
N ARG A 383 -29.73 -11.11 -3.42
CA ARG A 383 -30.47 -10.37 -4.44
C ARG A 383 -29.82 -9.01 -4.70
N HIS A 384 -29.30 -8.85 -5.91
CA HIS A 384 -28.78 -7.59 -6.42
C HIS A 384 -29.93 -6.59 -6.67
N LYS A 385 -29.63 -5.29 -6.73
CA LYS A 385 -30.64 -4.22 -6.86
C LYS A 385 -31.49 -4.31 -8.14
N ASP A 386 -30.94 -4.89 -9.21
CA ASP A 386 -31.66 -5.17 -10.47
C ASP A 386 -32.60 -6.40 -10.40
N GLY A 387 -32.63 -7.11 -9.27
CA GLY A 387 -33.51 -8.26 -9.02
C GLY A 387 -32.89 -9.63 -9.28
N ARG A 388 -31.68 -9.73 -9.87
CA ARG A 388 -31.01 -11.03 -10.06
C ARG A 388 -30.35 -11.52 -8.76
N TYR A 389 -30.09 -12.82 -8.66
CA TYR A 389 -29.30 -13.39 -7.57
C TYR A 389 -27.82 -13.48 -7.94
N LEU A 390 -26.97 -13.11 -7.00
CA LEU A 390 -25.52 -13.29 -7.05
C LEU A 390 -25.12 -14.36 -6.03
N TRP A 391 -24.13 -15.18 -6.39
CA TRP A 391 -23.49 -16.07 -5.42
C TRP A 391 -22.47 -15.29 -4.60
N VAL A 392 -22.67 -15.25 -3.28
CA VAL A 392 -21.79 -14.58 -2.34
C VAL A 392 -21.11 -15.62 -1.45
N GLU A 393 -19.79 -15.59 -1.39
CA GLU A 393 -19.00 -16.32 -0.40
C GLU A 393 -18.59 -15.38 0.71
N ALA A 394 -18.93 -15.73 1.95
CA ALA A 394 -18.84 -14.82 3.06
C ALA A 394 -18.14 -15.43 4.26
N VAL A 395 -17.28 -14.63 4.90
CA VAL A 395 -16.63 -14.97 6.16
C VAL A 395 -17.12 -14.04 7.25
N MET A 396 -17.53 -14.61 8.38
CA MET A 396 -17.96 -13.87 9.57
C MET A 396 -17.02 -14.13 10.74
N ARG A 397 -16.64 -13.07 11.47
CA ARG A 397 -15.75 -13.14 12.64
C ARG A 397 -16.19 -12.17 13.74
N LEU A 398 -15.90 -12.53 14.98
CA LEU A 398 -16.02 -11.63 16.13
C LEU A 398 -14.78 -10.74 16.25
N ILE A 399 -15.00 -9.46 16.50
CA ILE A 399 -13.96 -8.47 16.77
C ILE A 399 -14.30 -7.71 18.05
N PRO A 400 -13.31 -7.24 18.82
CA PRO A 400 -13.56 -6.30 19.91
C PRO A 400 -14.29 -5.07 19.38
N SER A 401 -15.32 -4.63 20.10
CA SER A 401 -16.07 -3.44 19.74
C SER A 401 -15.20 -2.21 19.91
N MET A 402 -15.27 -1.30 18.93
CA MET A 402 -14.54 -0.02 18.98
C MET A 402 -15.32 1.04 19.78
N ASP A 403 -16.63 0.84 19.94
CA ASP A 403 -17.56 1.82 20.51
C ASP A 403 -17.95 1.47 21.97
N ARG A 404 -17.68 0.22 22.41
CA ARG A 404 -17.98 -0.27 23.76
C ARG A 404 -16.82 -1.02 24.37
N ASP A 405 -16.35 -0.55 25.51
CA ASP A 405 -15.29 -1.22 26.25
C ASP A 405 -15.77 -2.59 26.76
N GLY A 406 -15.01 -3.65 26.44
CA GLY A 406 -15.39 -5.04 26.70
C GLY A 406 -16.52 -5.62 25.83
N GLY A 407 -17.05 -4.86 24.87
CA GLY A 407 -18.06 -5.35 23.91
C GLY A 407 -17.45 -6.11 22.73
N MET A 408 -18.24 -6.94 22.07
CA MET A 408 -17.87 -7.59 20.79
C MET A 408 -18.81 -7.11 19.68
N ASP A 409 -18.25 -6.98 18.47
CA ASP A 409 -18.97 -6.74 17.22
C ASP A 409 -18.65 -7.85 16.22
N ILE A 410 -19.43 -7.94 15.16
CA ILE A 410 -19.25 -8.90 14.07
C ILE A 410 -18.71 -8.15 12.85
N ILE A 411 -17.66 -8.69 12.24
CA ILE A 411 -17.22 -8.30 10.90
C ILE A 411 -17.57 -9.40 9.91
N TYR A 412 -18.23 -8.99 8.84
CA TYR A 412 -18.64 -9.82 7.72
C TYR A 412 -17.90 -9.32 6.48
N ALA A 413 -17.29 -10.21 5.71
CA ALA A 413 -16.67 -9.91 4.42
C ALA A 413 -17.23 -10.87 3.37
N GLY A 414 -17.96 -10.33 2.39
CA GLY A 414 -18.62 -11.09 1.33
C GLY A 414 -18.04 -10.80 -0.05
N ARG A 415 -17.72 -11.86 -0.80
CA ARG A 415 -17.19 -11.79 -2.17
C ARG A 415 -18.21 -12.34 -3.16
N ASP A 416 -18.42 -11.63 -4.27
CA ASP A 416 -19.15 -12.18 -5.41
C ASP A 416 -18.32 -13.27 -6.10
N ILE A 417 -18.85 -14.49 -6.10
CA ILE A 417 -18.27 -15.67 -6.72
C ILE A 417 -19.10 -16.16 -7.91
N SER A 418 -20.07 -15.38 -8.40
CA SER A 418 -20.98 -15.78 -9.48
C SER A 418 -20.24 -16.22 -10.74
N LYS A 419 -19.18 -15.50 -11.12
CA LYS A 419 -18.32 -15.88 -12.27
C LYS A 419 -17.57 -17.20 -12.03
N ARG A 420 -17.16 -17.45 -10.79
CA ARG A 420 -16.45 -18.70 -10.41
C ARG A 420 -17.42 -19.88 -10.50
N VAL A 421 -18.61 -19.75 -9.91
CA VAL A 421 -19.65 -20.80 -9.96
C VAL A 421 -20.04 -21.11 -11.41
N ALA A 422 -20.31 -20.08 -12.23
CA ALA A 422 -20.67 -20.30 -13.64
C ALA A 422 -19.54 -20.96 -14.46
N ALA A 423 -18.28 -20.65 -14.16
CA ALA A 423 -17.14 -21.29 -14.81
C ALA A 423 -16.96 -22.76 -14.39
N GLU A 424 -17.20 -23.07 -13.11
CA GLU A 424 -17.19 -24.44 -12.58
C GLU A 424 -18.29 -25.27 -13.25
N GLU A 425 -19.52 -24.77 -13.32
CA GLU A 425 -20.65 -25.43 -13.99
C GLU A 425 -20.38 -25.65 -15.49
N ALA A 426 -19.83 -24.65 -16.19
CA ALA A 426 -19.48 -24.77 -17.60
C ALA A 426 -18.37 -25.80 -17.85
N LEU A 427 -17.39 -25.89 -16.95
CA LEU A 427 -16.32 -26.88 -17.03
C LEU A 427 -16.88 -28.30 -16.82
N GLU A 428 -17.76 -28.49 -15.83
CA GLU A 428 -18.43 -29.78 -15.59
C GLU A 428 -19.27 -30.21 -16.79
N ALA A 429 -20.05 -29.29 -17.37
CA ALA A 429 -20.84 -29.57 -18.57
C ALA A 429 -19.95 -29.98 -19.76
N SER A 430 -18.87 -29.24 -20.02
CA SER A 430 -17.91 -29.57 -21.10
C SER A 430 -17.21 -30.90 -20.86
N ARG A 431 -16.86 -31.21 -19.60
CA ARG A 431 -16.27 -32.50 -19.25
C ARG A 431 -17.22 -33.65 -19.54
N LEU A 432 -18.49 -33.52 -19.16
CA LEU A 432 -19.52 -34.54 -19.41
C LEU A 432 -19.75 -34.75 -20.92
N GLU A 433 -19.72 -33.67 -21.71
CA GLU A 433 -19.83 -33.73 -23.17
C GLU A 433 -18.62 -34.47 -23.80
N LEU A 434 -17.40 -34.12 -23.39
CA LEU A 434 -16.18 -34.79 -23.85
C LEU A 434 -16.15 -36.28 -23.48
N GLU A 435 -16.59 -36.64 -22.27
CA GLU A 435 -16.70 -38.04 -21.83
C GLU A 435 -17.69 -38.82 -22.69
N THR A 436 -18.78 -38.18 -23.15
CA THR A 436 -19.77 -38.80 -24.05
C THR A 436 -19.20 -39.00 -25.46
N LEU A 437 -18.56 -37.98 -26.04
CA LEU A 437 -17.95 -38.05 -27.37
C LEU A 437 -16.80 -39.07 -27.44
N ALA A 438 -16.06 -39.28 -26.34
CA ALA A 438 -14.97 -40.24 -26.29
C ALA A 438 -15.43 -41.71 -26.29
N ARG A 439 -16.72 -42.00 -26.17
CA ARG A 439 -17.27 -43.37 -26.03
C ARG A 439 -18.06 -43.87 -27.23
N VAL A 440 -18.52 -43.00 -28.12
CA VAL A 440 -19.31 -43.39 -29.30
C VAL A 440 -18.52 -43.24 -30.61
N ASP A 441 -18.89 -44.01 -31.63
CA ASP A 441 -18.40 -43.85 -33.01
C ASP A 441 -19.15 -42.70 -33.69
N SER A 442 -18.43 -41.73 -34.23
CA SER A 442 -19.01 -40.48 -34.76
C SER A 442 -19.88 -40.67 -36.01
N LEU A 443 -19.72 -41.77 -36.74
CA LEU A 443 -20.48 -42.03 -37.96
C LEU A 443 -21.78 -42.80 -37.68
N THR A 444 -21.69 -43.83 -36.83
CA THR A 444 -22.78 -44.79 -36.58
C THR A 444 -23.52 -44.57 -35.27
N ASN A 445 -22.97 -43.75 -34.37
CA ASN A 445 -23.48 -43.50 -33.01
C ASN A 445 -23.56 -44.76 -32.12
N LEU A 446 -22.86 -45.83 -32.51
CA LEU A 446 -22.67 -47.04 -31.70
C LEU A 446 -21.55 -46.83 -30.68
N ALA A 447 -21.38 -47.76 -29.75
CA ALA A 447 -20.18 -47.76 -28.90
C ALA A 447 -18.92 -47.85 -29.77
N ASN A 448 -17.90 -47.04 -29.47
CA ASN A 448 -16.61 -47.17 -30.12
C ASN A 448 -15.78 -48.28 -29.48
N ARG A 449 -14.61 -48.56 -30.06
CA ARG A 449 -13.68 -49.57 -29.54
C ARG A 449 -13.34 -49.39 -28.06
N ARG A 450 -13.14 -48.15 -27.59
CA ARG A 450 -12.82 -47.86 -26.18
C ARG A 450 -13.96 -48.26 -25.24
N GLN A 451 -15.20 -47.87 -25.56
CA GLN A 451 -16.36 -48.24 -24.75
C GLN A 451 -16.61 -49.76 -24.79
N PHE A 452 -16.39 -50.39 -25.95
CA PHE A 452 -16.51 -51.82 -26.10
C PHE A 452 -15.49 -52.58 -25.22
N ASP A 453 -14.21 -52.22 -25.27
CA ASP A 453 -13.16 -52.86 -24.47
C ASP A 453 -13.44 -52.72 -22.96
N GLU A 454 -13.85 -51.52 -22.50
CA GLU A 454 -14.26 -51.27 -21.11
C GLU A 454 -15.44 -52.16 -20.69
N ARG A 455 -16.47 -52.28 -21.53
CA ARG A 455 -17.67 -53.06 -21.19
C ARG A 455 -17.41 -54.57 -21.25
N LEU A 456 -16.58 -55.04 -22.19
CA LEU A 456 -16.19 -56.44 -22.31
C LEU A 456 -15.47 -56.93 -21.06
N LEU A 457 -14.52 -56.14 -20.53
CA LEU A 457 -13.83 -56.46 -19.28
C LEU A 457 -14.81 -56.61 -18.11
N LEU A 458 -15.71 -55.63 -17.93
CA LEU A 458 -16.73 -55.67 -16.88
C LEU A 458 -17.69 -56.87 -17.04
N ALA A 459 -18.10 -57.18 -18.26
CA ALA A 459 -18.97 -58.30 -18.56
C ALA A 459 -18.29 -59.64 -18.25
N LEU A 460 -17.00 -59.79 -18.57
CA LEU A 460 -16.21 -60.99 -18.22
C LEU A 460 -16.06 -61.16 -16.70
N GLU A 461 -15.77 -60.09 -15.96
CA GLU A 461 -15.70 -60.14 -14.50
C GLU A 461 -17.04 -60.50 -13.86
N ARG A 462 -18.14 -59.99 -14.42
CA ARG A 462 -19.49 -60.32 -13.97
C ARG A 462 -19.85 -61.78 -14.30
N SER A 463 -19.54 -62.23 -15.52
CA SER A 463 -19.70 -63.61 -15.99
C SER A 463 -19.02 -64.62 -15.07
N ARG A 464 -17.77 -64.34 -14.65
CA ARG A 464 -17.03 -65.18 -13.70
C ARG A 464 -17.68 -65.27 -12.32
N ARG A 465 -18.19 -64.15 -11.82
CA ARG A 465 -18.82 -64.08 -10.49
C ARG A 465 -20.20 -64.74 -10.46
N GLN A 466 -20.96 -64.62 -11.55
CA GLN A 466 -22.36 -65.07 -11.62
C GLN A 466 -22.52 -66.41 -12.36
N LEU A 467 -21.45 -66.96 -12.93
CA LEU A 467 -21.46 -68.17 -13.77
C LEU A 467 -22.43 -68.07 -14.95
N LEU A 468 -22.67 -66.85 -15.45
CA LEU A 468 -23.51 -66.58 -16.62
C LEU A 468 -22.61 -66.40 -17.85
N PRO A 469 -22.69 -67.28 -18.87
CA PRO A 469 -21.85 -67.17 -20.06
C PRO A 469 -22.22 -65.93 -20.89
N ILE A 470 -21.20 -65.32 -21.50
CA ILE A 470 -21.35 -64.26 -22.48
C ILE A 470 -20.92 -64.75 -23.86
N ALA A 471 -21.51 -64.20 -24.92
CA ALA A 471 -21.07 -64.44 -26.29
C ALA A 471 -20.60 -63.12 -26.90
N LEU A 472 -19.46 -63.19 -27.59
CA LEU A 472 -18.94 -62.13 -28.42
C LEU A 472 -19.17 -62.50 -29.88
N ILE A 473 -19.90 -61.65 -30.59
CA ILE A 473 -20.11 -61.76 -32.03
C ILE A 473 -19.28 -60.66 -32.71
N TYR A 474 -18.40 -61.06 -33.62
CA TYR A 474 -17.63 -60.20 -34.50
C TYR A 474 -18.22 -60.24 -35.89
N LEU A 475 -18.38 -59.08 -36.51
CA LEU A 475 -18.97 -58.91 -37.82
C LEU A 475 -18.09 -58.05 -38.70
N ASP A 476 -18.05 -58.39 -39.98
CA ASP A 476 -17.40 -57.61 -41.02
C ASP A 476 -18.37 -57.43 -42.19
N ILE A 477 -18.37 -56.24 -42.79
CA ILE A 477 -19.11 -56.01 -44.03
C ILE A 477 -18.29 -56.57 -45.20
N ASP A 478 -18.81 -57.62 -45.83
CA ASP A 478 -18.11 -58.28 -46.92
C ASP A 478 -17.91 -57.31 -48.09
N HIS A 479 -16.69 -57.31 -48.65
CA HIS A 479 -16.36 -56.50 -49.82
C HIS A 479 -16.57 -54.98 -49.63
N PHE A 480 -16.59 -54.46 -48.41
CA PHE A 480 -16.82 -53.03 -48.13
C PHE A 480 -15.86 -52.09 -48.89
N LYS A 481 -14.60 -52.50 -49.05
CA LYS A 481 -13.64 -51.75 -49.88
C LYS A 481 -14.11 -51.60 -51.33
N GLN A 482 -14.67 -52.65 -51.94
CA GLN A 482 -15.19 -52.58 -53.31
C GLN A 482 -16.42 -51.67 -53.41
N ILE A 483 -17.25 -51.61 -52.37
CA ILE A 483 -18.37 -50.65 -52.28
C ILE A 483 -17.82 -49.22 -52.29
N ASN A 484 -16.82 -48.92 -51.46
CA ASN A 484 -16.18 -47.60 -51.46
C ASN A 484 -15.52 -47.27 -52.80
N ASP A 485 -14.82 -48.23 -53.40
CA ASP A 485 -14.11 -48.02 -54.68
C ASP A 485 -15.11 -47.81 -55.85
N SER A 486 -16.30 -48.41 -55.78
CA SER A 486 -17.31 -48.36 -56.86
C SER A 486 -18.31 -47.21 -56.71
N PHE A 487 -18.72 -46.89 -55.48
CA PHE A 487 -19.80 -45.92 -55.20
C PHE A 487 -19.32 -44.69 -54.41
N GLY A 488 -18.04 -44.66 -54.01
CA GLY A 488 -17.43 -43.58 -53.24
C GLY A 488 -17.64 -43.70 -51.73
N HIS A 489 -16.85 -42.94 -50.97
CA HIS A 489 -16.86 -42.98 -49.51
C HIS A 489 -18.19 -42.55 -48.88
N ALA A 490 -18.92 -41.61 -49.49
CA ALA A 490 -20.23 -41.20 -48.98
C ALA A 490 -21.28 -42.34 -49.04
N ALA A 491 -21.21 -43.19 -50.08
CA ALA A 491 -22.04 -44.38 -50.18
C ALA A 491 -21.62 -45.43 -49.15
N GLY A 492 -20.31 -45.64 -48.95
CA GLY A 492 -19.81 -46.50 -47.88
C GLY A 492 -20.27 -46.06 -46.49
N ASP A 493 -20.26 -44.75 -46.21
CA ASP A 493 -20.79 -44.18 -44.97
C ASP A 493 -22.29 -44.44 -44.78
N ALA A 494 -23.07 -44.36 -45.86
CA ALA A 494 -24.49 -44.71 -45.85
C ALA A 494 -24.70 -46.21 -45.54
N VAL A 495 -23.90 -47.09 -46.14
CA VAL A 495 -23.90 -48.53 -45.84
C VAL A 495 -23.59 -48.75 -44.36
N LEU A 496 -22.55 -48.12 -43.80
CA LEU A 496 -22.17 -48.28 -42.40
C LEU A 496 -23.27 -47.83 -41.43
N LYS A 497 -23.94 -46.70 -41.72
CA LYS A 497 -25.08 -46.21 -40.93
C LYS A 497 -26.28 -47.15 -41.01
N ASP A 498 -26.57 -47.69 -42.18
CA ASP A 498 -27.65 -48.64 -42.40
C ASP A 498 -27.38 -49.97 -41.68
N PHE A 499 -26.17 -50.48 -41.83
CA PHE A 499 -25.67 -51.68 -41.15
C PHE A 499 -25.76 -51.55 -39.63
N ALA A 500 -25.30 -50.42 -39.08
CA ALA A 500 -25.41 -50.13 -37.64
C ALA A 500 -26.87 -50.14 -37.16
N ARG A 501 -27.78 -49.52 -37.91
CA ARG A 501 -29.21 -49.48 -37.55
C ARG A 501 -29.84 -50.87 -37.55
N ARG A 502 -29.53 -51.69 -38.57
CA ARG A 502 -29.98 -53.09 -38.66
C ARG A 502 -29.43 -53.93 -37.52
N LEU A 503 -28.16 -53.72 -37.15
CA LEU A 503 -27.47 -54.45 -36.09
C LEU A 503 -28.15 -54.19 -34.73
N VAL A 504 -28.44 -52.94 -34.40
CA VAL A 504 -29.16 -52.54 -33.17
C VAL A 504 -30.58 -53.13 -33.14
N ALA A 505 -31.30 -53.15 -34.25
CA ALA A 505 -32.65 -53.75 -34.32
C ALA A 505 -32.66 -55.28 -34.17
N CYS A 506 -31.51 -55.94 -34.39
CA CYS A 506 -31.40 -57.39 -34.27
C CYS A 506 -31.23 -57.88 -32.83
N VAL A 507 -30.70 -57.02 -31.95
CA VAL A 507 -30.34 -57.36 -30.57
C VAL A 507 -31.29 -56.72 -29.55
N ARG A 508 -31.22 -57.14 -28.27
CA ARG A 508 -32.02 -56.54 -27.20
C ARG A 508 -31.30 -55.34 -26.58
N ALA A 509 -32.06 -54.47 -25.89
CA ALA A 509 -31.52 -53.27 -25.23
C ALA A 509 -30.42 -53.54 -24.18
N GLY A 510 -30.32 -54.77 -23.66
CA GLY A 510 -29.27 -55.16 -22.72
C GLY A 510 -27.95 -55.59 -23.35
N ASP A 511 -27.91 -55.81 -24.68
CA ASP A 511 -26.69 -56.19 -25.40
C ASP A 511 -25.96 -54.93 -25.88
N LEU A 512 -24.62 -54.99 -25.92
CA LEU A 512 -23.82 -53.87 -26.42
C LEU A 512 -23.49 -54.07 -27.90
N VAL A 513 -23.78 -53.07 -28.71
CA VAL A 513 -23.38 -53.00 -30.12
C VAL A 513 -22.29 -51.94 -30.28
N ALA A 514 -21.19 -52.33 -30.93
CA ALA A 514 -20.04 -51.46 -31.14
C ALA A 514 -19.53 -51.50 -32.58
N ARG A 515 -18.94 -50.39 -33.02
CA ARG A 515 -18.10 -50.34 -34.22
C ARG A 515 -16.64 -50.19 -33.78
N LEU A 516 -15.81 -51.15 -34.17
CA LEU A 516 -14.42 -51.21 -33.71
C LEU A 516 -13.47 -50.41 -34.62
N GLY A 517 -13.86 -50.23 -35.88
CA GLY A 517 -13.17 -49.41 -36.87
C GLY A 517 -13.47 -49.90 -38.29
N GLY A 518 -13.41 -49.03 -39.30
CA GLY A 518 -13.65 -49.44 -40.69
C GLY A 518 -15.02 -50.10 -40.89
N ASP A 519 -15.02 -51.33 -41.37
CA ASP A 519 -16.14 -52.24 -41.61
C ASP A 519 -16.38 -53.27 -40.48
N GLU A 520 -15.65 -53.16 -39.38
CA GLU A 520 -15.70 -54.10 -38.26
C GLU A 520 -16.70 -53.66 -37.17
N PHE A 521 -17.62 -54.56 -36.83
CA PHE A 521 -18.59 -54.40 -35.77
C PHE A 521 -18.51 -55.54 -34.77
N ALA A 522 -18.93 -55.27 -33.53
CA ALA A 522 -19.01 -56.27 -32.48
C ALA A 522 -20.34 -56.16 -31.74
N VAL A 523 -20.86 -57.32 -31.32
CA VAL A 523 -22.00 -57.42 -30.42
C VAL A 523 -21.60 -58.26 -29.21
N LEU A 524 -21.78 -57.70 -28.03
CA LEU A 524 -21.57 -58.37 -26.76
C LEU A 524 -22.93 -58.75 -26.16
N ILE A 525 -23.20 -60.05 -26.09
CA ILE A 525 -24.41 -60.62 -25.50
C ILE A 525 -24.09 -61.02 -24.07
N GLU A 526 -24.67 -60.31 -23.11
CA GLU A 526 -24.55 -60.60 -21.67
C GLU A 526 -25.65 -61.60 -21.22
N ASP A 527 -25.59 -62.09 -19.97
CA ASP A 527 -26.67 -62.85 -19.31
C ASP A 527 -27.30 -64.02 -20.13
N ALA A 528 -26.63 -65.18 -20.07
CA ALA A 528 -27.08 -66.50 -20.56
C ALA A 528 -26.95 -66.76 -22.07
N ALA A 529 -25.81 -66.38 -22.65
CA ALA A 529 -25.50 -66.67 -24.04
C ALA A 529 -25.14 -68.16 -24.24
N THR A 530 -26.11 -68.98 -24.65
CA THR A 530 -25.87 -70.35 -25.14
C THR A 530 -25.54 -70.34 -26.63
N ALA A 531 -24.95 -71.43 -27.12
CA ALA A 531 -24.68 -71.61 -28.55
C ALA A 531 -25.96 -71.44 -29.39
N GLN A 532 -27.09 -71.98 -28.94
CA GLN A 532 -28.37 -71.86 -29.63
C GLN A 532 -28.84 -70.41 -29.72
N VAL A 533 -28.71 -69.62 -28.65
CA VAL A 533 -29.12 -68.20 -28.64
C VAL A 533 -28.25 -67.39 -29.58
N ALA A 534 -26.93 -67.59 -29.52
CA ALA A 534 -26.00 -66.88 -30.41
C ALA A 534 -26.21 -67.24 -31.89
N GLU A 535 -26.52 -68.51 -32.19
CA GLU A 535 -26.86 -68.94 -33.56
C GLU A 535 -28.16 -68.33 -34.09
N VAL A 536 -29.19 -68.21 -33.24
CA VAL A 536 -30.45 -67.56 -33.63
C VAL A 536 -30.21 -66.10 -33.96
N ILE A 537 -29.43 -65.40 -33.13
CA ILE A 537 -29.06 -64.00 -33.36
C ILE A 537 -28.21 -63.88 -34.63
N ALA A 538 -27.23 -64.76 -34.84
CA ALA A 538 -26.38 -64.75 -36.04
C ALA A 538 -27.16 -64.99 -37.33
N ARG A 539 -28.12 -65.92 -37.35
CA ARG A 539 -29.00 -66.12 -38.51
C ARG A 539 -29.86 -64.90 -38.78
N LYS A 540 -30.49 -64.36 -37.73
CA LYS A 540 -31.27 -63.12 -37.84
C LYS A 540 -30.43 -61.97 -38.38
N LEU A 541 -29.17 -61.85 -37.94
CA LEU A 541 -28.23 -60.85 -38.42
C LEU A 541 -27.91 -61.07 -39.90
N LEU A 542 -27.54 -62.28 -40.32
CA LEU A 542 -27.28 -62.57 -41.74
C LEU A 542 -28.48 -62.25 -42.63
N ASP A 543 -29.68 -62.71 -42.25
CA ASP A 543 -30.91 -62.47 -43.03
C ASP A 543 -31.25 -60.97 -43.15
N THR A 544 -31.02 -60.21 -42.08
CA THR A 544 -31.28 -58.76 -42.06
C THR A 544 -30.20 -57.99 -42.83
N MET A 545 -28.95 -58.42 -42.76
CA MET A 545 -27.85 -57.76 -43.46
C MET A 545 -27.88 -58.02 -44.96
N ASN A 546 -28.33 -59.20 -45.39
CA ASN A 546 -28.42 -59.62 -46.80
C ASN A 546 -29.56 -58.93 -47.60
N GLN A 547 -30.13 -57.83 -47.08
CA GLN A 547 -31.06 -56.99 -47.83
C GLN A 547 -30.29 -55.83 -48.48
N ASP A 548 -30.60 -55.50 -49.73
CA ASP A 548 -29.92 -54.40 -50.41
C ASP A 548 -30.06 -53.07 -49.64
N VAL A 549 -28.99 -52.27 -49.62
CA VAL A 549 -29.02 -50.89 -49.11
C VAL A 549 -29.32 -49.97 -50.29
N VAL A 550 -30.41 -49.20 -50.19
CA VAL A 550 -30.79 -48.23 -51.23
C VAL A 550 -30.00 -46.94 -51.02
N ILE A 551 -29.13 -46.60 -51.97
CA ILE A 551 -28.31 -45.38 -51.95
C ILE A 551 -28.56 -44.63 -53.25
N ASP A 552 -29.11 -43.42 -53.16
CA ASP A 552 -29.45 -42.59 -54.33
C ASP A 552 -30.28 -43.31 -55.41
N GLY A 553 -31.15 -44.25 -54.99
CA GLY A 553 -31.99 -45.06 -55.87
C GLY A 553 -31.33 -46.30 -56.46
N VAL A 554 -30.08 -46.58 -56.12
CA VAL A 554 -29.35 -47.80 -56.51
C VAL A 554 -29.37 -48.81 -55.36
N ASN A 555 -29.69 -50.05 -55.67
CA ASN A 555 -29.62 -51.15 -54.72
C ASN A 555 -28.17 -51.66 -54.63
N VAL A 556 -27.55 -51.51 -53.48
CA VAL A 556 -26.21 -52.02 -53.19
C VAL A 556 -26.35 -53.31 -52.38
N PRO A 557 -25.95 -54.47 -52.93
CA PRO A 557 -25.98 -55.72 -52.17
C PRO A 557 -24.92 -55.67 -51.06
N VAL A 558 -25.35 -55.99 -49.85
CA VAL A 558 -24.48 -56.00 -48.66
C VAL A 558 -24.60 -57.38 -48.01
N THR A 559 -23.47 -58.04 -47.77
CA THR A 559 -23.42 -59.29 -46.99
C THR A 559 -22.46 -59.13 -45.82
N SER A 560 -22.54 -60.04 -44.85
CA SER A 560 -21.67 -60.01 -43.69
C SER A 560 -21.10 -61.38 -43.38
N SER A 561 -19.83 -61.39 -42.97
CA SER A 561 -19.22 -62.55 -42.33
C SER A 561 -19.26 -62.39 -40.82
N ILE A 562 -19.58 -63.46 -40.10
CA ILE A 562 -19.76 -63.44 -38.64
C ILE A 562 -18.89 -64.49 -37.95
N GLY A 563 -18.14 -64.08 -36.93
CA GLY A 563 -17.42 -64.95 -36.01
C GLY A 563 -18.01 -64.87 -34.60
N ILE A 564 -18.21 -66.00 -33.93
CA ILE A 564 -18.80 -66.02 -32.59
C ILE A 564 -17.89 -66.78 -31.63
N ALA A 565 -17.60 -66.20 -30.48
CA ALA A 565 -16.88 -66.88 -29.41
C ALA A 565 -17.60 -66.74 -28.06
N PHE A 566 -17.36 -67.68 -27.16
CA PHE A 566 -18.01 -67.75 -25.85
C PHE A 566 -16.98 -67.56 -24.74
N SER A 567 -17.37 -66.88 -23.65
CA SER A 567 -16.47 -66.71 -22.49
C SER A 567 -16.06 -68.03 -21.85
N ALA A 568 -16.86 -69.09 -22.01
CA ALA A 568 -16.52 -70.43 -21.52
C ALA A 568 -15.21 -70.97 -22.12
N SER A 569 -14.86 -70.54 -23.33
CA SER A 569 -13.66 -70.99 -24.04
C SER A 569 -12.48 -70.02 -23.92
N ALA A 570 -12.64 -68.90 -23.21
CA ALA A 570 -11.66 -67.82 -23.14
C ALA A 570 -11.20 -67.50 -21.71
N THR A 571 -9.91 -67.22 -21.55
CA THR A 571 -9.30 -66.93 -20.24
C THR A 571 -9.26 -65.44 -19.92
N ASN A 572 -9.51 -64.57 -20.89
CA ASN A 572 -9.57 -63.10 -20.76
C ASN A 572 -10.21 -62.47 -22.01
N ASP A 573 -10.35 -61.15 -21.99
CA ASP A 573 -10.82 -60.33 -23.11
C ASP A 573 -10.05 -60.59 -24.41
N LYS A 574 -8.71 -60.61 -24.34
CA LYS A 574 -7.85 -60.79 -25.53
C LYS A 574 -8.04 -62.14 -26.21
N THR A 575 -8.17 -63.21 -25.42
CA THR A 575 -8.41 -64.57 -25.95
C THR A 575 -9.81 -64.71 -26.53
N LEU A 576 -10.82 -64.12 -25.88
CA LEU A 576 -12.20 -64.11 -26.40
C LEU A 576 -12.29 -63.38 -27.75
N MET A 577 -11.67 -62.20 -27.84
CA MET A 577 -11.57 -61.41 -29.07
C MET A 577 -10.85 -62.16 -30.18
N SER A 578 -9.71 -62.79 -29.85
CA SER A 578 -8.92 -63.59 -30.80
C SER A 578 -9.72 -64.78 -31.34
N PHE A 579 -10.50 -65.47 -30.50
CA PHE A 579 -11.36 -66.57 -30.96
C PHE A 579 -12.52 -66.10 -31.83
N ALA A 580 -13.13 -64.96 -31.51
CA ALA A 580 -14.18 -64.37 -32.35
C ALA A 580 -13.61 -63.97 -33.72
N ASP A 581 -12.43 -63.36 -33.75
CA ASP A 581 -11.71 -62.98 -34.97
C ASP A 581 -11.31 -64.19 -35.83
N GLN A 582 -10.77 -65.26 -35.22
CA GLN A 582 -10.45 -66.50 -35.93
C GLN A 582 -11.70 -67.15 -36.55
N ALA A 583 -12.82 -67.15 -35.82
CA ALA A 583 -14.09 -67.64 -36.33
C ALA A 583 -14.58 -66.77 -37.50
N LEU A 584 -14.45 -65.44 -37.40
CA LEU A 584 -14.79 -64.50 -38.48
C LEU A 584 -13.94 -64.78 -39.73
N TYR A 585 -12.64 -64.98 -39.57
CA TYR A 585 -11.74 -65.34 -40.67
C TYR A 585 -12.16 -66.65 -41.33
N ALA A 586 -12.53 -67.66 -40.54
CA ALA A 586 -13.05 -68.92 -41.07
C ALA A 586 -14.38 -68.75 -41.83
N ALA A 587 -15.25 -67.83 -41.41
CA ALA A 587 -16.46 -67.48 -42.15
C ALA A 587 -16.13 -66.83 -43.50
N LYS A 588 -15.18 -65.89 -43.52
CA LYS A 588 -14.70 -65.25 -44.77
C LYS A 588 -14.09 -66.28 -45.74
N ALA A 589 -13.28 -67.21 -45.23
CA ALA A 589 -12.65 -68.26 -46.03
C ALA A 589 -13.66 -69.28 -46.59
N ALA A 590 -14.79 -69.48 -45.92
CA ALA A 590 -15.82 -70.42 -46.35
C ALA A 590 -16.80 -69.88 -47.41
N GLY A 591 -16.47 -68.76 -48.04
CA GLY A 591 -17.28 -68.15 -49.10
C GLY A 591 -18.05 -66.90 -48.69
N ARG A 592 -17.85 -66.39 -47.46
CA ARG A 592 -18.53 -65.20 -46.90
C ARG A 592 -20.05 -65.39 -46.74
N ASN A 593 -20.77 -64.35 -46.32
CA ASN A 593 -22.22 -64.39 -46.04
C ASN A 593 -22.65 -65.57 -45.15
N THR A 594 -21.88 -65.84 -44.10
CA THR A 594 -22.08 -66.99 -43.21
C THR A 594 -21.54 -66.68 -41.82
N TYR A 595 -21.83 -67.55 -40.85
CA TYR A 595 -21.28 -67.47 -39.51
C TYR A 595 -20.42 -68.70 -39.17
N ARG A 596 -19.45 -68.54 -38.28
CA ARG A 596 -18.73 -69.64 -37.65
C ARG A 596 -18.66 -69.46 -36.14
N LEU A 597 -18.76 -70.56 -35.42
CA LEU A 597 -18.51 -70.61 -33.99
C LEU A 597 -17.05 -70.96 -33.74
N ALA A 598 -16.42 -70.30 -32.78
CA ALA A 598 -15.15 -70.73 -32.24
C ALA A 598 -15.32 -72.11 -31.57
N PRO A 599 -14.35 -73.02 -31.70
CA PRO A 599 -14.44 -74.34 -31.08
C PRO A 599 -14.56 -74.21 -29.56
N LEU A 600 -15.59 -74.86 -28.99
CA LEU A 600 -15.71 -75.05 -27.55
C LEU A 600 -14.64 -76.06 -27.13
N GLN A 601 -13.68 -75.66 -26.30
CA GLN A 601 -12.68 -76.55 -25.71
C GLN A 601 -13.27 -77.43 -24.61
#